data_AF-A0A957L0B9-F1
#
_entry.id   AF-A0A957L0B9-F1
#
_cell.length_a   1.000
_cell.length_b   1.000
_cell.length_c   1.000
_cell.angle_alpha   90.00
_cell.angle_beta   90.00
_cell.angle_gamma   90.00
#
_symmetry.space_group_name_H-M   'P 1'
#
loop_
_entity.id
_entity.type
_entity.pdbx_description
1 polymer ?
#
loop_
_entity_poly.entity_id
_entity_poly.type
_entity_poly.pdbx_seq_one_letter_code
_entity_poly.pdbx_strand_id
1 'polypeptide(L)'
;AGEEITDEYALFMFGVGMPLTCSREGCRGTITVDDLALNGDHWDGQIQAALRFVRAVPQPLWPYLDTVSQEQVDLYLDTGVGYPSVHTLRPDSPQ
;
A
#
# COMPACT_ATOMS: atom_id res chain seq x y z
N ALA A 1 19.11 4.94 20.46
CA ALA A 1 18.95 3.51 20.74
C ALA A 1 17.46 3.22 20.74
N GLY A 2 16.98 2.30 19.88
CA GLY A 2 15.55 1.97 19.79
C GLY A 2 14.79 2.60 18.62
N GLU A 3 15.46 2.97 17.53
CA GLU A 3 14.76 3.26 16.27
C GLU A 3 14.74 1.98 15.43
N GLU A 4 13.56 1.44 15.23
CA GLU A 4 13.30 0.43 14.21
C GLU A 4 13.44 1.15 12.86
N ILE A 5 14.55 0.93 12.16
CA ILE A 5 14.67 1.30 10.75
C ILE A 5 13.80 0.29 9.99
N THR A 6 12.56 0.65 9.72
CA THR A 6 11.68 -0.13 8.85
C THR A 6 12.08 0.18 7.41
N ASP A 7 13.09 -0.51 6.90
CA ASP A 7 13.34 -0.55 5.47
C ASP A 7 12.20 -1.35 4.79
N GLU A 8 11.96 -1.08 3.50
CA GLU A 8 11.07 -1.86 2.65
C GLU A 8 11.69 -3.24 2.36
N TYR A 9 11.78 -4.10 3.37
CA TYR A 9 12.52 -5.36 3.35
C TYR A 9 12.11 -6.31 2.22
N ALA A 10 10.91 -6.19 1.67
CA ALA A 10 10.39 -7.06 0.62
C ALA A 10 10.60 -6.51 -0.81
N LEU A 11 10.91 -5.22 -0.99
CA LEU A 11 10.97 -4.62 -2.33
C LEU A 11 12.15 -5.15 -3.16
N PHE A 12 13.21 -5.65 -2.49
CA PHE A 12 14.43 -6.16 -3.13
C PHE A 12 14.64 -7.68 -2.97
N MET A 13 13.74 -8.38 -2.27
CA MET A 13 13.83 -9.84 -2.08
C MET A 13 13.10 -10.60 -3.19
N PHE A 14 13.47 -10.35 -4.45
CA PHE A 14 12.95 -11.11 -5.58
C PHE A 14 13.39 -12.59 -5.46
N GLY A 15 12.43 -13.49 -5.26
CA GLY A 15 12.63 -14.94 -5.25
C GLY A 15 12.79 -15.61 -3.88
N VAL A 16 12.82 -14.85 -2.77
CA VAL A 16 12.87 -15.43 -1.41
C VAL A 16 11.70 -14.89 -0.60
N GLY A 17 10.80 -15.77 -0.19
CA GLY A 17 9.67 -15.38 0.67
C GLY A 17 10.16 -14.91 2.05
N MET A 18 9.52 -13.88 2.60
CA MET A 18 9.84 -13.35 3.92
C MET A 18 8.92 -13.99 4.97
N PRO A 19 9.45 -14.79 5.92
CA PRO A 19 8.62 -15.41 6.95
C PRO A 19 8.03 -14.34 7.89
N LEU A 20 6.76 -14.50 8.23
CA LEU A 20 6.05 -13.69 9.19
C LEU A 20 5.94 -14.43 10.52
N THR A 21 6.12 -13.70 11.62
CA THR A 21 6.05 -14.24 12.98
C THR A 21 4.72 -13.94 13.67
N CYS A 22 3.69 -13.55 12.91
CA CYS A 22 2.37 -13.25 13.47
C CYS A 22 1.71 -14.50 14.10
N SER A 23 1.12 -14.33 15.28
CA SER A 23 0.37 -15.36 16.01
C SER A 23 -1.15 -15.21 15.88
N ARG A 24 -1.62 -14.46 14.88
CA ARG A 24 -3.06 -14.21 14.64
C ARG A 24 -3.64 -15.17 13.62
N GLU A 25 -4.93 -15.45 13.76
CA GLU A 25 -5.71 -16.15 12.74
C GLU A 25 -5.66 -15.35 11.42
N GLY A 26 -5.48 -16.04 10.29
CA GLY A 26 -5.28 -15.41 8.99
C GLY A 26 -3.88 -14.84 8.73
N CYS A 27 -2.89 -15.14 9.58
CA CYS A 27 -1.49 -14.84 9.28
C CYS A 27 -1.06 -15.57 7.99
N ARG A 28 -0.51 -14.83 7.01
CA ARG A 28 -0.02 -15.39 5.74
C ARG A 28 1.15 -16.37 5.92
N GLY A 29 1.86 -16.30 7.06
CA GLY A 29 3.02 -17.14 7.37
C GLY A 29 4.28 -16.75 6.60
N THR A 30 4.16 -16.44 5.31
CA THR A 30 5.24 -15.97 4.45
C THR A 30 4.70 -14.93 3.47
N ILE A 31 5.38 -13.81 3.31
CA ILE A 31 5.11 -12.84 2.23
C ILE A 31 5.91 -13.25 0.99
N THR A 32 5.27 -13.26 -0.17
CA THR A 32 5.91 -13.57 -1.47
C THR A 32 5.56 -12.53 -2.51
N VAL A 33 6.26 -12.56 -3.66
CA VAL A 33 5.95 -11.69 -4.82
C VAL A 33 4.56 -11.95 -5.40
N ASP A 34 4.01 -13.14 -5.19
CA ASP A 34 2.67 -13.51 -5.68
C ASP A 34 1.56 -12.88 -4.84
N ASP A 35 1.86 -12.35 -3.65
CA ASP A 35 0.86 -11.73 -2.78
C ASP A 35 0.14 -10.57 -3.47
N LEU A 36 0.83 -9.82 -4.33
CA LEU A 36 0.22 -8.75 -5.10
C LEU A 36 -0.81 -9.29 -6.11
N ALA A 37 -0.49 -10.39 -6.79
CA ALA A 37 -1.42 -11.04 -7.71
C ALA A 37 -2.62 -11.68 -6.98
N LEU A 38 -2.40 -12.22 -5.78
CA LEU A 38 -3.44 -12.90 -5.00
C LEU A 38 -4.38 -11.93 -4.27
N ASN A 39 -3.84 -10.81 -3.78
CA ASN A 39 -4.56 -9.91 -2.87
C ASN A 39 -4.78 -8.50 -3.42
N GLY A 40 -4.19 -8.15 -4.57
CA GLY A 40 -4.20 -6.78 -5.10
C GLY A 40 -5.60 -6.19 -5.22
N ASP A 41 -6.54 -6.92 -5.82
CA ASP A 41 -7.93 -6.47 -5.98
C ASP A 41 -8.64 -6.27 -4.63
N HIS A 42 -8.34 -7.14 -3.65
CA HIS A 42 -8.88 -7.01 -2.30
C HIS A 42 -8.33 -5.76 -1.61
N TRP A 43 -7.04 -5.49 -1.75
CA TRP A 43 -6.40 -4.30 -1.18
C TRP A 43 -6.88 -3.02 -1.86
N ASP A 44 -7.07 -3.02 -3.19
CA ASP A 44 -7.66 -1.88 -3.90
C ASP A 44 -9.03 -1.53 -3.30
N GLY A 45 -9.88 -2.54 -3.09
CA GLY A 45 -11.18 -2.34 -2.46
C GLY A 45 -11.09 -1.74 -1.05
N GLN A 46 -10.14 -2.20 -0.24
CA GLN A 46 -9.92 -1.67 1.12
C GLN A 46 -9.42 -0.23 1.09
N ILE A 47 -8.48 0.10 0.19
CA ILE A 47 -7.92 1.45 0.05
C ILE A 47 -9.00 2.42 -0.42
N GLN A 48 -9.76 2.06 -1.47
CA GLN A 48 -10.86 2.89 -1.98
C GLN A 48 -11.94 3.12 -0.92
N ALA A 49 -12.24 2.11 -0.09
CA ALA A 49 -13.16 2.27 1.03
C ALA A 49 -12.61 3.23 2.09
N ALA A 50 -11.33 3.15 2.42
CA ALA A 50 -10.67 4.03 3.39
C ALA A 50 -10.55 5.48 2.89
N LEU A 51 -10.27 5.69 1.59
CA LEU A 51 -10.11 7.01 1.00
C LEU A 51 -11.35 7.90 1.21
N ARG A 52 -12.55 7.31 1.25
CA ARG A 52 -13.81 8.05 1.52
C ARG A 52 -13.82 8.80 2.86
N PHE A 53 -12.97 8.40 3.80
CA PHE A 53 -12.87 9.02 5.12
C PHE A 53 -11.78 10.09 5.22
N VAL A 54 -10.98 10.33 4.18
CA VAL A 54 -9.85 11.29 4.21
C VAL A 54 -10.27 12.66 4.74
N ARG A 55 -11.43 13.18 4.30
CA ARG A 55 -11.97 14.47 4.74
C ARG A 55 -12.72 14.41 6.08
N ALA A 56 -13.05 13.21 6.55
CA ALA A 56 -13.87 12.99 7.75
C ALA A 56 -13.04 12.75 9.02
N VAL A 57 -11.75 12.42 8.88
CA VAL A 57 -10.84 12.17 10.00
C VAL A 57 -9.59 13.04 9.89
N PRO A 58 -8.97 13.42 11.03
CA PRO A 58 -7.71 14.15 11.00
C PRO A 58 -6.67 13.41 10.15
N GLN A 59 -5.95 14.15 9.30
CA GLN A 59 -4.83 13.65 8.51
C GLN A 59 -3.54 14.35 8.96
N PRO A 60 -2.89 13.92 10.06
CA PRO A 60 -1.70 14.60 10.60
C PRO A 60 -0.54 14.68 9.61
N LEU A 61 -0.48 13.74 8.67
CA LEU A 61 0.57 13.68 7.66
C LEU A 61 0.23 14.45 6.37
N TRP A 62 -1.00 14.94 6.21
CA TRP A 62 -1.43 15.68 5.02
C TRP A 62 -0.52 16.87 4.66
N PRO A 63 -0.06 17.70 5.62
CA PRO A 63 0.80 18.85 5.30
C PRO A 63 2.16 18.46 4.71
N TYR A 64 2.55 17.18 4.80
CA TYR A 64 3.82 16.68 4.28
C TYR A 64 3.68 16.01 2.90
N LEU A 65 2.47 15.82 2.39
CA LEU A 65 2.25 15.40 1.01
C LEU A 65 2.60 16.54 0.07
N ASP A 66 3.22 16.24 -1.06
CA ASP A 66 3.42 17.24 -2.11
C ASP A 66 2.08 17.67 -2.72
N THR A 67 2.05 18.86 -3.32
CA THR A 67 0.83 19.45 -3.87
C THR A 67 0.18 18.57 -4.94
N VAL A 68 0.96 17.87 -5.76
CA VAL A 68 0.43 17.01 -6.82
C VAL A 68 -0.31 15.83 -6.21
N SER A 69 0.26 15.19 -5.19
CA SER A 69 -0.40 14.10 -4.46
C SER A 69 -1.69 14.56 -3.78
N GLN A 70 -1.70 15.75 -3.16
CA GLN A 70 -2.91 16.30 -2.53
C GLN A 70 -4.02 16.53 -3.57
N GLU A 71 -3.69 17.14 -4.72
CA GLU A 71 -4.62 17.39 -5.82
C GLU A 71 -5.18 16.10 -6.42
N GLN A 72 -4.37 15.05 -6.55
CA GLN A 72 -4.81 13.75 -7.04
C GLN A 72 -5.79 13.07 -6.08
N VAL A 73 -5.53 13.16 -4.78
CA VAL A 73 -6.46 12.65 -3.78
C VAL A 73 -7.78 13.44 -3.85
N ASP A 74 -7.72 14.77 -3.90
CA ASP A 74 -8.94 15.58 -3.99
C ASP A 74 -9.74 15.30 -5.27
N LEU A 75 -9.07 15.16 -6.42
CA LEU A 75 -9.71 14.75 -7.67
C LEU A 75 -10.43 13.40 -7.52
N TYR A 76 -9.78 12.41 -6.91
CA TYR A 76 -10.38 11.11 -6.65
C TYR A 76 -11.59 11.22 -5.71
N LEU A 77 -11.49 12.01 -4.64
CA LEU A 77 -12.59 12.19 -3.69
C LEU A 77 -13.80 12.89 -4.31
N ASP A 78 -13.58 13.82 -5.25
CA ASP A 78 -14.64 14.59 -5.89
C ASP A 78 -15.29 13.84 -7.06
N THR A 79 -14.52 13.00 -7.77
CA THR A 79 -14.97 12.41 -9.06
C THR A 79 -15.01 10.88 -9.06
N GLY A 80 -14.31 10.22 -8.13
CA GLY A 80 -14.07 8.78 -8.15
C GLY A 80 -13.08 8.31 -9.23
N VAL A 81 -12.46 9.23 -9.98
CA VAL A 81 -11.54 8.94 -11.08
C VAL A 81 -10.09 9.12 -10.64
N GLY A 82 -9.16 8.42 -11.31
CA GLY A 82 -7.72 8.65 -11.12
C GLY A 82 -7.08 7.88 -9.98
N TYR A 83 -7.77 6.87 -9.43
CA TYR A 83 -7.18 5.94 -8.47
C TYR A 83 -6.12 5.05 -9.14
N PRO A 84 -4.85 5.08 -8.69
CA PRO A 84 -3.84 4.12 -9.12
C PRO A 84 -4.00 2.82 -8.33
N SER A 85 -4.27 1.72 -9.04
CA SER A 85 -4.33 0.38 -8.44
C SER A 85 -2.99 -0.02 -7.84
N VAL A 86 -2.99 -0.79 -6.74
CA VAL A 86 -1.77 -1.34 -6.15
C VAL A 86 -0.97 -2.22 -7.11
N HIS A 87 -1.62 -2.74 -8.16
CA HIS A 87 -0.93 -3.50 -9.22
C HIS A 87 0.12 -2.67 -9.96
N THR A 88 0.05 -1.34 -9.94
CA THR A 88 1.09 -0.47 -10.52
C THR A 88 2.39 -0.46 -9.73
N LEU A 89 2.38 -0.99 -8.50
CA LEU A 89 3.57 -1.16 -7.67
C LEU A 89 4.41 -2.36 -8.09
N ARG A 90 3.91 -3.20 -9.02
CA ARG A 90 4.71 -4.31 -9.55
C ARG A 90 5.89 -3.73 -10.30
N PRO A 91 7.13 -3.99 -9.87
CA PRO A 91 8.29 -3.58 -10.65
C PRO A 91 8.24 -4.30 -12.00
N ASP A 92 8.47 -3.56 -13.09
CA ASP A 92 8.75 -4.16 -14.38
C ASP A 92 9.93 -5.12 -14.16
N SER A 93 9.73 -6.41 -14.43
CA SER A 93 10.79 -7.40 -14.30
C SER A 93 12.01 -6.91 -15.11
N PRO A 94 13.24 -6.96 -14.56
CA PRO A 94 14.40 -6.75 -15.40
C PRO A 94 14.41 -7.80 -16.50
N GLN A 95 14.66 -7.35 -17.74
CA GLN A 95 14.95 -8.21 -18.89
C GLN A 95 16.15 -9.10 -18.63
#